data_AF-A0A958AWY2-F1
#
_entry.id   AF-A0A958AWY2-F1
#
_cell.length_a   1.000
_cell.length_b   1.000
_cell.length_c   1.000
_cell.angle_alpha   90.00
_cell.angle_beta   90.00
_cell.angle_gamma   90.00
#
_symmetry.space_group_name_H-M   'P 1'
#
loop_
_entity.id
_entity.type
_entity.pdbx_description
1 polymer ?
#
loop_
_entity_poly.entity_id
_entity_poly.type
_entity_poly.pdbx_seq_one_letter_code
_entity_poly.pdbx_strand_id
1 'polypeptide(L)' 'WPPETVNEYYLLPTPAEIPAGDYVVKVVLYHPDTLAPLVANGVVEVPVGTVTVTESHNGF' A
#
# COMPACT_ATOMS: atom_id res chain seq x y z
N TRP A 1 21.75 -4.58 12.09
CA TRP A 1 21.59 -3.51 11.10
C TRP A 1 20.91 -2.36 11.82
N PRO A 2 21.39 -1.11 11.68
CA PRO A 2 20.72 0.01 12.32
C PRO A 2 19.31 0.19 11.72
N PRO A 3 18.30 0.56 12.52
CA PRO A 3 17.00 0.94 11.99
C PRO A 3 17.15 2.19 11.13
N GLU A 4 16.56 2.17 9.94
CA GLU A 4 16.52 3.29 9.01
C GLU A 4 15.07 3.61 8.65
N THR A 5 14.72 4.90 8.62
CA THR A 5 13.42 5.36 8.15
C THR A 5 13.45 5.43 6.63
N VAL A 6 12.54 4.73 5.97
CA VAL A 6 12.32 4.87 4.53
C VAL A 6 11.71 6.25 4.27
N ASN A 7 12.46 7.13 3.61
CA ASN A 7 12.04 8.50 3.26
C ASN A 7 11.59 8.64 1.80
N GLU A 8 11.36 7.51 1.13
CA GLU A 8 10.96 7.45 -0.27
C GLU A 8 9.44 7.54 -0.40
N TYR A 9 8.98 8.37 -1.34
CA TYR A 9 7.58 8.51 -1.67
C TYR A 9 7.27 7.69 -2.92
N TYR A 10 6.29 6.80 -2.82
CA TYR A 10 5.78 6.02 -3.94
C TYR A 10 4.35 6.44 -4.26
N LEU A 11 4.08 6.67 -5.54
CA LEU A 11 2.72 6.79 -6.02
C LEU A 11 2.12 5.40 -6.15
N LEU A 12 1.01 5.16 -5.45
CA LEU A 12 0.21 3.96 -5.64
C LEU A 12 -0.75 4.20 -6.81
N PRO A 13 -0.54 3.57 -7.99
CA PRO A 13 -1.48 3.72 -9.09
C PRO A 13 -2.83 3.11 -8.69
N THR A 14 -3.88 3.93 -8.74
CA THR A 14 -5.25 3.45 -8.53
C THR A 14 -5.85 2.98 -9.86
N PRO A 15 -6.59 1.87 -9.89
CA PRO A 15 -7.37 1.49 -11.07
C PRO A 15 -8.34 2.60 -11.47
N ALA A 16 -8.53 2.82 -12.77
CA ALA A 16 -9.43 3.89 -13.27
C ALA A 16 -10.88 3.72 -12.79
N GLU A 17 -11.29 2.49 -12.50
CA GLU A 17 -12.65 2.12 -12.09
C GLU A 17 -12.73 1.78 -10.60
N ILE A 18 -11.79 2.26 -9.78
CA ILE A 18 -11.88 2.05 -8.34
C ILE A 18 -13.12 2.80 -7.79
N PRO A 19 -14.06 2.12 -7.12
CA PRO A 19 -15.23 2.78 -6.55
C PRO A 19 -14.82 3.83 -5.50
N ALA A 20 -15.62 4.88 -5.35
CA ALA A 20 -15.45 5.76 -4.20
C ALA A 20 -15.70 5.01 -2.89
N GLY A 21 -14.92 5.33 -1.86
CA GLY A 21 -15.00 4.69 -0.56
C GLY A 21 -13.70 4.77 0.23
N ASP A 22 -13.72 4.19 1.44
CA ASP A 22 -12.56 4.10 2.32
C ASP A 22 -11.82 2.78 2.08
N TYR A 23 -10.51 2.89 1.85
CA TYR A 23 -9.63 1.77 1.57
C TYR A 23 -8.54 1.67 2.64
N VAL A 24 -8.24 0.45 3.07
CA VAL A 24 -7.08 0.17 3.92
C VAL A 24 -5.89 -0.13 3.03
N VAL A 25 -4.83 0.67 3.15
CA VAL A 25 -3.56 0.41 2.49
C VAL A 25 -2.79 -0.64 3.30
N LYS A 26 -2.40 -1.72 2.63
CA LYS A 26 -1.61 -2.80 3.21
C LYS A 26 -0.30 -2.96 2.46
N VAL A 27 0.77 -3.26 3.18
CA VAL A 27 2.10 -3.55 2.63
C VAL A 27 2.41 -5.03 2.84
N VAL A 28 2.99 -5.65 1.83
CA VAL A 28 3.56 -7.00 1.91
C VAL A 28 5.05 -6.88 1.61
N LEU A 29 5.88 -7.40 2.51
CA LEU A 29 7.32 -7.44 2.31
C LEU A 29 7.66 -8.77 1.65
N TYR A 30 8.51 -8.74 0.64
CA TYR A 30 8.97 -9.93 -0.07
C TYR A 30 10.48 -10.09 0.09
N HIS A 31 10.95 -11.34 0.13
CA HIS A 31 12.36 -11.64 0.04
C HIS A 31 12.87 -11.25 -1.36
N PRO A 32 13.98 -10.50 -1.49
CA PRO A 32 14.41 -9.94 -2.77
C PRO A 32 14.73 -11.00 -3.83
N ASP A 33 15.32 -12.13 -3.41
CA ASP A 33 15.77 -13.17 -4.35
C ASP A 33 14.69 -14.19 -4.72
N THR A 34 13.81 -14.55 -3.78
CA THR A 34 12.86 -15.65 -3.96
C THR A 34 11.46 -15.15 -4.26
N LEU A 35 11.19 -13.85 -4.07
CA LEU A 35 9.86 -13.25 -4.12
C LEU A 35 8.84 -13.95 -3.21
N ALA A 36 9.32 -14.66 -2.18
CA ALA A 36 8.48 -15.24 -1.15
C ALA A 36 8.05 -14.14 -0.16
N PRO A 37 6.79 -14.11 0.29
CA PRO A 37 6.33 -13.15 1.29
C PRO A 37 7.02 -13.40 2.63
N LEU A 38 7.44 -12.32 3.27
CA LEU A 38 8.00 -12.31 4.62
C LEU A 38 6.86 -12.21 5.64
N VAL A 39 6.94 -13.03 6.68
CA VAL A 39 5.97 -13.04 7.78
C VAL A 39 6.50 -12.17 8.92
N ALA A 40 5.78 -11.12 9.26
CA ALA A 40 6.06 -10.26 10.42
C ALA A 40 4.97 -10.48 11.48
N ASN A 41 5.35 -10.90 12.69
CA ASN A 41 4.41 -11.16 13.79
C ASN A 41 3.25 -12.12 13.44
N GLY A 42 3.50 -13.12 12.59
CA GLY A 42 2.48 -14.08 12.14
C GLY A 42 1.52 -13.54 11.07
N VAL A 43 1.76 -12.34 10.54
CA VAL A 43 0.95 -11.69 9.51
C VAL A 43 1.81 -11.40 8.27
N VAL A 44 1.24 -11.63 7.09
CA VAL A 44 1.89 -11.35 5.79
C VAL A 44 1.60 -9.92 5.32
N GLU A 45 0.42 -9.40 5.62
CA GLU A 45 -0.04 -8.07 5.23
C GLU A 45 -0.06 -7.12 6.42
N VAL A 46 0.69 -6.01 6.34
CA VAL A 46 0.74 -5.01 7.41
C VAL A 46 -0.08 -3.78 6.98
N PRO A 47 -1.16 -3.42 7.70
CA PRO A 47 -1.90 -2.19 7.42
C PRO A 47 -1.05 -0.97 7.79
N VAL A 48 -0.97 0.00 6.89
CA VAL A 48 -0.19 1.24 7.10
C VAL A 48 -1.06 2.49 7.21
N GLY A 49 -2.34 2.40 6.84
CA GLY A 49 -3.29 3.50 7.00
C GLY A 49 -4.55 3.32 6.17
N THR A 50 -5.47 4.27 6.30
CA THR A 50 -6.70 4.37 5.50
C THR A 50 -6.62 5.56 4.57
N VAL A 51 -7.13 5.39 3.34
CA VAL A 51 -7.25 6.44 2.33
C VAL A 51 -8.69 6.49 1.83
N THR A 52 -9.23 7.69 1.64
CA THR A 52 -10.55 7.89 1.05
C THR A 52 -10.39 8.19 -0.43
N VAL A 53 -10.98 7.33 -1.26
CA VAL A 53 -11.10 7.58 -2.70
C VAL A 53 -12.45 8.24 -2.94
N THR A 54 -12.43 9.37 -3.64
CA THR A 54 -13.63 10.11 -4.03
C THR A 54 -13.84 9.97 -5.52
N GLU A 55 -15.09 10.03 -5.99
CA GLU A 55 -15.36 10.10 -7.43
C GLU A 55 -14.68 11.36 -7.99
N SER A 56 -13.82 11.19 -8.99
CA SER A 56 -13.31 12.32 -9.75
C SER A 56 -14.45 12.85 -10.64
N HIS A 57 -15.19 13.84 -10.15
CA HIS A 57 -16.08 14.63 -11.00
C HIS A 57 -15.19 15.53 -11.89
N ASN A 58 -14.64 14.97 -12.98
CA ASN A 58 -14.02 15.75 -14.03
C ASN A 58 -15.13 16.51 -14.79
N GLY A 59 -15.66 17.55 -14.16
CA GLY A 59 -16.40 18.59 -14.86
C GLY A 59 -15.41 19.59 -15.44
N PHE A 60 -15.30 19.63 -16.76
CA PHE A 60 -15.38 20.79 -17.67
C PHE A 60 -15.00 20.36 -19.08
#